data_AF-M7NPA6-F1
#
_entry.id   AF-M7NPA6-F1
#
_cell.length_a   1.000
_cell.length_b   1.000
_cell.length_c   1.000
_cell.angle_alpha   90.00
_cell.angle_beta   90.00
_cell.angle_gamma   90.00
#
_symmetry.space_group_name_H-M   'P 1'
#
loop_
_entity.id
_entity.type
_entity.pdbx_description
1 polymer ?
#
loop_
_entity_poly.entity_id
_entity_poly.type
_entity_poly.pdbx_seq_one_letter_code
_entity_poly.pdbx_strand_id
1 'polypeptide(L)'
;MVADGDFPLNEVNRRTREALPLGAAPFTQQIFANGEFIENALAYLTSEGGLIMARNKEVSIRPLDPVRVERERSWWQGLNLLVPVLLVVALGVGHAFWRKRKYARFSKPPEA
;
A
#
# COMPACT_ATOMS: atom_id res chain seq x y z
N MET A 1 0.53 -9.09 -15.95
CA MET A 1 1.81 -9.35 -16.65
C MET A 1 1.44 -10.00 -17.96
N VAL A 2 1.77 -9.38 -19.09
CA VAL A 2 1.69 -10.06 -20.39
C VAL A 2 2.91 -10.98 -20.43
N ALA A 3 2.71 -12.24 -20.07
CA ALA A 3 3.79 -13.23 -19.96
C ALA A 3 3.91 -14.12 -21.21
N ASP A 4 2.93 -14.02 -22.12
CA ASP A 4 2.87 -14.81 -23.33
C ASP A 4 3.59 -14.08 -24.48
N GLY A 5 4.53 -14.80 -25.12
CA GLY A 5 5.38 -14.30 -26.19
C GLY A 5 4.67 -14.19 -27.54
N ASP A 6 3.42 -14.66 -27.61
CA ASP A 6 2.64 -14.65 -28.83
C ASP A 6 1.87 -13.33 -29.05
N PHE A 7 1.81 -12.49 -28.01
CA PHE A 7 1.13 -11.18 -28.05
C PHE A 7 1.63 -10.20 -29.15
N PRO A 8 2.95 -10.08 -29.43
CA PRO A 8 3.46 -9.23 -30.52
C PRO A 8 3.42 -9.89 -31.91
N LEU A 9 2.90 -11.10 -32.06
CA LEU A 9 2.91 -11.81 -33.35
C LEU A 9 1.77 -11.33 -34.25
N ASN A 10 2.10 -11.09 -35.52
CA ASN A 10 1.10 -10.82 -36.56
C ASN A 10 0.64 -12.14 -37.18
N GLU A 11 -0.66 -12.29 -37.34
CA GLU A 11 -1.21 -13.37 -38.16
C GLU A 11 -0.89 -13.13 -39.64
N VAL A 12 -0.72 -14.22 -40.41
CA VAL A 12 -0.40 -14.14 -41.83
C VAL A 12 -1.65 -14.45 -42.64
N ASN A 13 -1.95 -13.61 -43.64
CA ASN A 13 -3.00 -13.89 -44.59
C ASN A 13 -2.67 -15.15 -45.40
N ARG A 14 -3.43 -16.23 -45.24
CA ARG A 14 -3.18 -17.52 -45.91
C ARG A 14 -3.24 -17.44 -47.44
N ARG A 15 -3.89 -16.41 -48.00
CA ARG A 15 -4.06 -16.23 -49.44
C ARG A 15 -2.95 -15.38 -50.07
N THR A 16 -2.59 -14.26 -49.44
CA THR A 16 -1.57 -13.33 -49.99
C THR A 16 -0.18 -13.53 -49.40
N ARG A 17 -0.06 -14.32 -48.32
CA ARG A 17 1.16 -14.51 -47.51
C ARG A 17 1.71 -13.22 -46.89
N GLU A 18 0.90 -12.18 -46.83
CA GLU A 18 1.28 -10.91 -46.20
C GLU A 18 0.95 -10.95 -44.70
N ALA A 19 1.79 -10.29 -43.89
CA ALA A 19 1.51 -10.10 -42.48
C ALA A 19 0.33 -9.14 -42.31
N LEU A 20 -0.64 -9.54 -41.49
CA LEU A 20 -1.75 -8.68 -41.10
C LEU A 20 -1.26 -7.61 -40.11
N PRO A 21 -1.96 -6.47 -40.01
CA PRO A 21 -1.63 -5.46 -39.01
C PRO A 21 -1.79 -6.04 -37.59
N LEU A 22 -0.92 -5.61 -36.68
CA LEU A 22 -0.87 -6.13 -35.32
C LEU A 22 -2.19 -5.91 -34.58
N GLY A 23 -2.76 -6.98 -34.04
CA GLY A 23 -4.07 -6.98 -33.41
C GLY A 23 -5.24 -7.20 -34.37
N ALA A 24 -5.02 -7.36 -35.68
CA ALA A 24 -6.09 -7.78 -36.58
C ALA A 24 -6.40 -9.27 -36.41
N ALA A 25 -7.64 -9.57 -36.05
CA ALA A 25 -8.14 -10.94 -36.08
C ALA A 25 -8.71 -11.25 -37.47
N PRO A 26 -8.32 -12.35 -38.15
CA PRO A 26 -8.78 -12.61 -39.51
C PRO A 26 -10.24 -13.07 -39.60
N PHE A 27 -10.82 -13.55 -38.51
CA PHE A 27 -12.20 -14.09 -38.47
C PHE A 27 -13.21 -13.11 -37.87
N THR A 28 -12.79 -12.32 -36.90
CA THR A 28 -13.56 -11.19 -36.38
C THR A 28 -13.00 -9.96 -37.05
N GLN A 29 -13.77 -9.22 -37.85
CA GLN A 29 -13.35 -7.99 -38.57
C GLN A 29 -12.98 -6.82 -37.63
N GLN A 30 -12.32 -7.12 -36.53
CA GLN A 30 -11.96 -6.26 -35.44
C GLN A 30 -10.44 -6.19 -35.37
N ILE A 31 -9.95 -4.97 -35.22
CA ILE A 31 -8.54 -4.69 -35.00
C ILE A 31 -8.41 -4.29 -33.53
N PHE A 32 -7.67 -5.08 -32.76
CA PHE A 32 -7.33 -4.82 -31.38
C PHE A 32 -6.17 -3.83 -31.30
N ALA A 33 -6.13 -3.04 -30.22
CA ALA A 33 -5.10 -2.04 -29.98
C ALA A 33 -3.76 -2.64 -29.46
N ASN A 34 -3.40 -3.85 -29.89
CA ASN A 34 -2.19 -4.54 -29.44
C ASN A 34 -0.93 -3.77 -29.85
N GLY A 35 -0.91 -3.19 -31.06
CA GLY A 35 0.18 -2.34 -31.52
C GLY A 35 0.35 -1.08 -30.69
N GLU A 36 -0.73 -0.34 -30.47
CA GLU A 36 -0.72 0.86 -29.62
C GLU A 36 -0.31 0.52 -28.18
N PHE A 37 -0.74 -0.61 -27.64
CA PHE A 37 -0.34 -1.06 -26.31
C PHE A 37 1.17 -1.30 -26.21
N ILE A 38 1.78 -1.99 -27.18
CA ILE A 38 3.23 -2.25 -27.18
C ILE A 38 4.00 -0.95 -27.36
N GLU A 39 3.56 -0.06 -28.24
CA GLU A 39 4.20 1.24 -28.46
C GLU A 39 4.19 2.08 -27.18
N ASN A 40 3.04 2.16 -26.50
CA ASN A 40 2.92 2.87 -25.23
C ASN A 40 3.72 2.20 -24.10
N ALA A 41 3.75 0.87 -24.05
CA ALA A 41 4.54 0.13 -23.07
C ALA A 41 6.05 0.32 -23.30
N LEU A 42 6.51 0.29 -24.55
CA LEU A 42 7.90 0.55 -24.90
C LEU A 42 8.26 2.00 -24.57
N ALA A 43 7.44 2.96 -24.99
CA ALA A 43 7.62 4.37 -24.65
C ALA A 43 7.67 4.59 -23.13
N TYR A 44 6.84 3.88 -22.36
CA TYR A 44 6.89 3.91 -20.90
C TYR A 44 8.18 3.33 -20.33
N LEU A 45 8.66 2.19 -20.84
CA LEU A 45 9.86 1.51 -20.34
C LEU A 45 11.17 2.19 -20.73
N THR A 46 11.20 2.86 -21.88
CA THR A 46 12.42 3.51 -22.41
C THR A 46 12.46 5.02 -22.18
N SER A 47 11.36 5.64 -21.74
CA SER A 47 11.38 7.07 -21.42
C SER A 47 12.13 7.32 -20.11
N GLU A 48 13.23 8.07 -20.19
CA GLU A 48 13.99 8.52 -19.01
C GLU A 48 13.22 9.58 -18.18
N GLY A 49 12.14 10.15 -18.73
CA GLY A 49 11.25 11.09 -18.07
C GLY A 49 9.90 10.44 -17.77
N GLY A 50 9.72 10.02 -16.52
CA GLY A 50 8.58 9.21 -16.08
C GLY A 50 7.22 9.68 -16.59
N LEU A 51 6.53 8.81 -17.33
CA LEU A 51 5.12 8.96 -17.70
C LEU A 51 4.19 8.75 -16.48
N ILE A 52 4.56 9.27 -15.31
CA ILE A 52 3.73 9.36 -14.10
C ILE A 52 2.87 10.64 -14.19
N MET A 53 2.16 10.81 -15.30
CA MET A 53 1.09 11.79 -15.45
C MET A 53 -0.26 11.12 -15.69
N ALA A 54 -0.30 9.79 -15.74
CA ALA A 54 -1.54 9.02 -15.74
C ALA A 54 -2.07 8.86 -14.30
N ARG A 55 -2.66 9.94 -13.78
CA ARG A 55 -3.69 9.93 -12.74
C ARG A 55 -3.33 9.29 -11.39
N ASN A 56 -2.14 9.54 -10.86
CA ASN A 56 -2.06 9.76 -9.42
C ASN A 56 -2.42 11.23 -9.21
N LYS A 57 -3.58 11.47 -8.61
CA LYS A 57 -3.78 12.74 -7.90
C LYS A 57 -2.63 12.78 -6.90
N GLU A 58 -1.54 13.47 -7.23
CA GLU A 58 -0.62 14.00 -6.24
C GLU A 58 -1.53 14.84 -5.35
N VAL A 59 -2.03 14.22 -4.29
CA VAL A 59 -2.39 14.97 -3.11
C VAL A 59 -1.05 15.56 -2.71
N SER A 60 -0.75 16.75 -3.23
CA SER A 60 0.28 17.60 -2.63
C SER A 60 -0.21 17.80 -1.21
N ILE A 61 0.28 16.94 -0.31
CA ILE A 61 0.12 17.14 1.11
C ILE A 61 0.80 18.48 1.29
N ARG A 62 0.01 19.54 1.51
CA ARG A 62 0.55 20.86 1.81
C ARG A 62 1.57 20.62 2.93
N PRO A 63 2.83 21.01 2.76
CA PRO A 63 3.85 20.71 3.74
C PRO A 63 3.33 21.17 5.10
N LEU A 64 3.37 20.26 6.07
CA LEU A 64 2.93 20.53 7.43
C LEU A 64 3.70 21.77 7.91
N ASP A 65 2.98 22.80 8.36
CA ASP A 65 3.58 24.08 8.74
C ASP A 65 4.73 23.85 9.74
N PRO A 66 5.99 24.01 9.32
CA PRO A 66 7.14 23.60 10.11
C PRO A 66 7.28 24.44 11.39
N VAL A 67 6.77 25.68 11.38
CA VAL A 67 6.76 26.57 12.54
C VAL A 67 5.83 26.04 13.62
N ARG A 68 4.67 25.51 13.22
CA ARG A 68 3.71 24.93 14.15
C ARG A 68 4.20 23.60 14.72
N VAL A 69 4.83 22.77 13.88
CA VAL A 69 5.40 21.48 14.30
C VAL A 69 6.48 21.68 15.34
N GLU A 70 7.43 22.60 15.11
CA GLU A 70 8.52 22.82 16.07
C GLU A 70 8.01 23.38 17.40
N ARG A 71 7.02 24.28 17.37
CA ARG A 71 6.41 24.81 18.60
C ARG A 71 5.69 23.75 19.42
N GLU A 72 4.98 22.84 18.76
CA GLU A 72 4.16 21.82 19.43
C GLU A 72 4.92 20.50 19.67
N ARG A 73 6.12 20.34 19.10
CA ARG A 73 6.94 19.12 19.17
C ARG A 73 7.10 18.57 20.58
N SER A 74 7.45 19.43 21.54
CA SER A 74 7.66 19.04 22.93
C SER A 74 6.38 18.51 23.60
N TRP A 75 5.22 19.08 23.26
CA TRP A 75 3.94 18.62 23.76
C TRP A 75 3.60 17.23 23.19
N TRP A 76 3.74 17.05 21.88
CA TRP A 76 3.47 15.77 21.20
C TRP A 76 4.42 14.66 21.65
N GLN A 77 5.69 14.98 21.87
CA GLN A 77 6.68 14.06 22.43
C GLN A 77 6.32 13.67 23.87
N GLY A 78 5.93 14.64 24.71
CA GLY A 78 5.51 14.38 26.09
C GLY A 78 4.27 13.49 26.16
N LEU A 79 3.26 13.75 25.31
CA LEU A 79 2.06 12.93 25.25
C LEU A 79 2.39 11.49 24.84
N ASN A 80 3.14 11.31 23.75
CA ASN A 80 3.48 9.98 23.26
C ASN A 80 4.39 9.20 24.21
N LEU A 81 5.15 9.88 25.07
CA LEU A 81 5.97 9.24 26.10
C LEU A 81 5.15 8.89 27.35
N LEU A 82 4.37 9.84 27.88
CA LEU A 82 3.67 9.68 29.16
C LEU A 82 2.47 8.75 29.07
N VAL A 83 1.71 8.80 27.96
CA VAL A 83 0.51 7.96 27.78
C VAL A 83 0.81 6.46 27.93
N PRO A 84 1.77 5.85 27.20
CA PRO A 84 2.04 4.43 27.34
C PRO A 84 2.58 4.06 28.73
N VAL A 85 3.40 4.91 29.35
CA VAL A 85 3.92 4.68 30.70
C VAL A 85 2.79 4.66 31.73
N LEU A 86 1.89 5.64 31.67
CA LEU A 86 0.74 5.71 32.58
C LEU A 86 -0.21 4.52 32.38
N LEU A 87 -0.40 4.05 31.14
CA LEU A 87 -1.20 2.85 30.87
C LEU A 87 -0.61 1.61 31.55
N VAL A 88 0.70 1.38 31.43
CA VAL A 88 1.37 0.24 32.06
C VAL A 88 1.25 0.32 33.58
N VAL A 89 1.48 1.50 34.17
CA VAL A 89 1.37 1.71 35.62
C VAL A 89 -0.07 1.48 36.09
N ALA A 90 -1.06 2.03 35.39
CA ALA A 90 -2.47 1.88 35.73
C ALA A 90 -2.92 0.41 35.68
N LEU A 91 -2.51 -0.34 34.65
CA LEU A 91 -2.77 -1.77 34.56
C LEU A 91 -2.07 -2.56 35.65
N GLY A 92 -0.82 -2.23 35.97
CA GLY A 92 -0.05 -2.86 37.05
C GLY A 92 -0.70 -2.66 38.42
N VAL A 93 -1.08 -1.42 38.74
CA VAL A 93 -1.77 -1.08 40.00
C VAL A 93 -3.15 -1.70 40.06
N GLY A 94 -3.93 -1.61 38.97
CA GLY A 94 -5.25 -2.22 38.87
C GLY A 94 -5.21 -3.74 39.08
N HIS A 95 -4.25 -4.41 38.45
CA HIS A 95 -4.04 -5.85 38.62
C HIS A 95 -3.59 -6.21 40.05
N ALA A 96 -2.68 -5.43 40.64
CA ALA A 96 -2.25 -5.63 42.03
C ALA A 96 -3.41 -5.43 43.02
N PHE A 97 -4.25 -4.42 42.80
CA PHE A 97 -5.44 -4.15 43.61
C PHE A 97 -6.47 -5.28 43.48
N TRP A 98 -6.77 -5.71 42.25
CA TRP A 98 -7.68 -6.84 42.00
C TRP A 98 -7.17 -8.13 42.64
N ARG A 99 -5.86 -8.42 42.51
CA ARG A 99 -5.22 -9.58 43.16
C ARG A 99 -5.38 -9.50 44.67
N LYS A 100 -5.08 -8.36 45.30
CA LYS A 100 -5.25 -8.18 46.75
C LYS A 100 -6.71 -8.43 47.16
N ARG A 101 -7.70 -7.89 46.44
CA ARG A 101 -9.12 -8.10 46.77
C ARG A 101 -9.59 -9.55 46.61
N LYS A 102 -9.08 -10.27 45.60
CA LYS A 102 -9.47 -11.65 45.30
C LYS A 102 -8.77 -12.70 46.17
N TYR A 103 -7.49 -12.48 46.50
CA TYR A 103 -6.65 -13.49 47.16
C TYR A 103 -6.25 -13.16 48.61
N ALA A 104 -6.49 -11.94 49.12
CA ALA A 104 -6.22 -11.62 50.53
C ALA A 104 -7.19 -12.28 51.52
N ARG A 105 -8.19 -13.04 51.05
CA ARG A 105 -9.13 -13.79 51.89
C ARG A 105 -8.73 -15.26 52.09
N PHE A 106 -7.44 -15.57 52.03
CA PHE A 106 -6.91 -16.91 52.34
C PHE A 106 -5.64 -16.82 53.18
N SER A 107 -5.78 -16.38 54.45
CA SER A 107 -4.70 -16.44 55.44
C SER A 107 -5.26 -16.36 56.86
N LYS A 108 -5.73 -17.52 57.36
CA LYS A 108 -5.42 -18.07 58.69
C LYS A 108 -6.15 -19.42 58.83
N PRO A 109 -5.45 -20.57 58.78
CA PRO A 109 -6.02 -21.79 59.36
C PRO A 109 -6.14 -21.60 60.89
N PRO A 110 -7.17 -22.15 61.54
CA PRO A 110 -7.30 -22.07 62.99
C PRO A 110 -6.13 -22.84 63.64
N GLU A 111 -5.44 -22.21 64.59
CA GLU A 111 -4.53 -22.92 65.51
C GLU A 111 -5.34 -23.95 66.30
N ALA A 112 -4.81 -25.17 66.37
CA ALA A 112 -5.36 -26.30 67.12
C ALA A 112 -5.01 -26.20 68.61
#